data_AF-A0A5N5J9V6-F1
#
_entry.id   AF-A0A5N5J9V6-F1
#
_cell.length_a   1.000
_cell.length_b   1.000
_cell.length_c   1.000
_cell.angle_alpha   90.00
_cell.angle_beta   90.00
_cell.angle_gamma   90.00
#
_symmetry.space_group_name_H-M   'P 1'
#
loop_
_entity.id
_entity.type
_entity.pdbx_description
1 polymer ?
#
loop_
_entity_poly.entity_id
_entity_poly.type
_entity_poly.pdbx_seq_one_letter_code
_entity_poly.pdbx_strand_id
1 'polypeptide(L)'
;MASLGDGEHQWLERVKSEGAVPLLDPDNCSNGWASPPGDYFMVRGPEYLTTKTKIPGGEYLLRPLGFDWIKGSTKIAEVLKNRKNRVRKAIDEEFPDGDKPFVWAFNLQLPGKDNYSAVAYFAATEQFPEGSLVDQFLNGDDGFKNSRLKLIANIVKGPWIVRKAVGEQAVCIIGRALACKYCVEENFFEVDVDIGSSMVASAIVHLAFGYISMLTVDLAFLIEGQSESELPERLLGAIRFSDLNPACASLYEPSPYGSTDNLQSSLPTRLWKSIGQGFSQLLHPVPGAQENISTVGAVHDNETSEFKEGSEDTKKCMQNHPMPEISKSVLTPSFPFLIPMNQIILVDSVYVADGVA
;
A
#
# COMPACT_ATOMS: atom_id res chain seq x y z
N MET A 1 -18.73 30.40 24.15
CA MET A 1 -18.99 29.66 22.89
C MET A 1 -18.92 30.68 21.77
N ALA A 2 -17.75 30.84 21.15
CA ALA A 2 -17.66 31.61 19.90
C ALA A 2 -18.12 30.68 18.77
N SER A 3 -18.97 31.17 17.88
CA SER A 3 -19.34 30.47 16.66
C SER A 3 -18.10 30.28 15.79
N LEU A 4 -17.87 29.05 15.32
CA LEU A 4 -16.88 28.72 14.29
C LEU A 4 -17.12 29.67 13.10
N GLY A 5 -16.15 30.52 12.78
CA GLY A 5 -16.31 31.59 11.79
C GLY A 5 -16.33 31.08 10.35
N ASP A 6 -16.99 31.82 9.46
CA ASP A 6 -17.11 31.52 8.02
C ASP A 6 -15.75 31.31 7.28
N GLY A 7 -14.63 31.76 7.87
CA GLY A 7 -13.28 31.58 7.33
C GLY A 7 -12.66 30.20 7.61
N GLU A 8 -12.94 29.60 8.78
CA GLU A 8 -12.45 28.24 9.09
C GLU A 8 -12.96 27.23 8.07
N HIS A 9 -14.19 27.39 7.59
CA HIS A 9 -14.74 26.48 6.60
C HIS A 9 -14.10 26.64 5.21
N GLN A 10 -13.64 27.84 4.81
CA GLN A 10 -13.22 28.07 3.43
C GLN A 10 -11.87 27.41 3.09
N TRP A 11 -10.85 27.57 3.92
CA TRP A 11 -9.54 26.97 3.64
C TRP A 11 -9.58 25.44 3.75
N LEU A 12 -10.36 24.88 4.69
CA LEU A 12 -10.57 23.43 4.80
C LEU A 12 -11.22 22.88 3.53
N GLU A 13 -12.28 23.52 3.04
CA GLU A 13 -12.96 23.08 1.81
C GLU A 13 -12.05 23.25 0.57
N ARG A 14 -11.23 24.30 0.55
CA ARG A 14 -10.20 24.47 -0.48
C ARG A 14 -9.19 23.31 -0.46
N VAL A 15 -8.67 22.94 0.70
CA VAL A 15 -7.75 21.80 0.82
C VAL A 15 -8.44 20.49 0.44
N LYS A 16 -9.72 20.28 0.73
CA LYS A 16 -10.41 19.06 0.30
C LYS A 16 -10.67 19.02 -1.21
N SER A 17 -10.95 20.15 -1.84
CA SER A 17 -11.36 20.23 -3.25
C SER A 17 -10.20 20.38 -4.26
N GLU A 18 -9.06 20.93 -3.86
CA GLU A 18 -7.90 21.10 -4.76
C GLU A 18 -7.06 19.82 -4.95
N GLY A 19 -7.35 18.76 -4.18
CA GLY A 19 -6.72 17.45 -4.35
C GLY A 19 -7.18 16.75 -5.64
N ALA A 20 -6.27 16.04 -6.31
CA ALA A 20 -6.60 15.30 -7.53
C ALA A 20 -7.54 14.11 -7.30
N VAL A 21 -7.65 13.65 -6.05
CA VAL A 21 -8.60 12.63 -5.63
C VAL A 21 -9.74 13.34 -4.90
N PRO A 22 -11.00 13.21 -5.35
CA PRO A 22 -12.13 13.90 -4.73
C PRO A 22 -12.48 13.30 -3.36
N LEU A 23 -12.86 14.15 -2.41
CA LEU A 23 -13.47 13.72 -1.15
C LEU A 23 -14.92 13.27 -1.41
N LEU A 24 -15.25 12.05 -1.00
CA LEU A 24 -16.56 11.43 -1.18
C LEU A 24 -17.10 10.85 0.14
N ASP A 25 -18.35 10.42 0.11
CA ASP A 25 -18.95 9.64 1.19
C ASP A 25 -18.27 8.26 1.29
N PRO A 26 -17.95 7.75 2.50
CA PRO A 26 -17.31 6.45 2.67
C PRO A 26 -18.05 5.29 2.00
N ASP A 27 -19.39 5.31 1.99
CA ASP A 27 -20.22 4.25 1.40
C ASP A 27 -20.29 4.35 -0.13
N ASN A 28 -19.90 5.50 -0.70
CA ASN A 28 -19.85 5.74 -2.15
C ASN A 28 -18.53 6.40 -2.59
N CYS A 29 -17.41 5.77 -2.26
CA CYS A 29 -16.08 6.34 -2.40
C CYS A 29 -15.36 6.02 -3.75
N SER A 30 -16.06 5.59 -4.80
CA SER A 30 -15.40 5.14 -6.04
C SER A 30 -14.58 6.24 -6.73
N ASN A 31 -13.33 5.95 -7.09
CA ASN A 31 -12.34 6.89 -7.63
C ASN A 31 -12.05 8.09 -6.71
N GLY A 32 -12.36 7.98 -5.42
CA GLY A 32 -12.21 9.05 -4.44
C GLY A 32 -11.50 8.61 -3.18
N TRP A 33 -11.42 9.54 -2.24
CA TRP A 33 -11.02 9.28 -0.86
C TRP A 33 -12.12 9.71 0.10
N ALA A 34 -12.13 9.14 1.30
CA ALA A 34 -13.09 9.45 2.34
C ALA A 34 -12.47 9.28 3.73
N SER A 35 -13.21 9.70 4.75
CA SER A 35 -12.91 9.38 6.15
C SER A 35 -13.87 8.26 6.60
N PRO A 36 -13.43 7.00 6.67
CA PRO A 36 -14.30 5.92 7.15
C PRO A 36 -14.71 6.14 8.62
N PRO A 37 -15.74 5.46 9.13
CA PRO A 37 -16.01 5.40 10.56
C PRO A 37 -14.85 4.76 11.34
N GLY A 38 -14.48 5.33 12.49
CA GLY A 38 -13.42 4.77 13.34
C GLY A 38 -13.73 3.42 13.95
N ASP A 39 -15.02 3.07 14.06
CA ASP A 39 -15.48 1.78 14.54
C ASP A 39 -15.15 0.61 13.60
N TYR A 40 -14.70 0.90 12.36
CA TYR A 40 -14.19 -0.11 11.44
C TYR A 40 -12.80 -0.64 11.86
N PHE A 41 -12.15 0.00 12.83
CA PHE A 41 -10.82 -0.38 13.29
C PHE A 41 -10.88 -0.82 14.75
N MET A 42 -10.33 -2.00 15.03
CA MET A 42 -10.30 -2.57 16.39
C MET A 42 -8.98 -2.21 17.09
N VAL A 43 -9.09 -1.45 18.18
CA VAL A 43 -7.95 -0.96 18.97
C VAL A 43 -7.86 -1.66 20.33
N ARG A 44 -6.72 -1.59 21.01
CA ARG A 44 -6.57 -2.15 22.36
C ARG A 44 -7.51 -1.45 23.34
N GLY A 45 -8.38 -2.20 24.01
CA GLY A 45 -9.26 -1.69 25.05
C GLY A 45 -8.54 -1.34 26.35
N PRO A 46 -9.24 -0.76 27.34
CA PRO A 46 -8.64 -0.27 28.58
C PRO A 46 -7.87 -1.36 29.35
N GLU A 47 -8.44 -2.57 29.43
CA GLU A 47 -7.82 -3.71 30.11
C GLU A 47 -7.10 -4.67 29.14
N TYR A 48 -6.66 -4.21 27.97
CA TYR A 48 -6.07 -5.09 26.95
C TYR A 48 -4.84 -5.86 27.45
N LEU A 49 -4.01 -5.28 28.31
CA LEU A 49 -2.79 -5.94 28.77
C LEU A 49 -3.09 -7.25 29.52
N THR A 50 -4.23 -7.33 30.21
CA THR A 50 -4.70 -8.51 30.94
C THR A 50 -5.68 -9.35 30.11
N THR A 51 -6.67 -8.72 29.48
CA THR A 51 -7.78 -9.41 28.80
C THR A 51 -7.51 -9.74 27.33
N LYS A 52 -6.55 -9.07 26.71
CA LYS A 52 -6.32 -9.06 25.24
C LYS A 52 -7.54 -8.65 24.41
N THR A 53 -8.51 -7.97 25.04
CA THR A 53 -9.77 -7.58 24.38
C THR A 53 -9.60 -6.26 23.63
N LYS A 54 -9.99 -6.27 22.35
CA LYS A 54 -10.04 -5.08 21.51
C LYS A 54 -11.45 -4.50 21.46
N ILE A 55 -11.54 -3.20 21.26
CA ILE A 55 -12.79 -2.44 21.12
C ILE A 55 -12.80 -1.65 19.81
N PRO A 56 -13.97 -1.23 19.30
CA PRO A 56 -14.04 -0.26 18.20
C PRO A 56 -13.27 1.03 18.54
N GLY A 57 -12.59 1.60 17.54
CA GLY A 57 -11.67 2.72 17.73
C GLY A 57 -12.33 4.07 18.03
N GLY A 58 -13.60 4.25 17.67
CA GLY A 58 -14.34 5.49 17.93
C GLY A 58 -13.75 6.73 17.25
N GLU A 59 -13.84 7.88 17.91
CA GLU A 59 -13.46 9.17 17.36
C GLU A 59 -11.94 9.35 17.19
N TYR A 60 -11.57 10.06 16.12
CA TYR A 60 -10.19 10.41 15.80
C TYR A 60 -9.68 11.56 16.65
N LEU A 61 -8.39 11.53 16.95
CA LEU A 61 -7.68 12.65 17.59
C LEU A 61 -7.49 13.82 16.61
N LEU A 62 -7.34 13.54 15.32
CA LEU A 62 -7.08 14.51 14.27
C LEU A 62 -8.21 14.51 13.25
N ARG A 63 -8.56 15.69 12.73
CA ARG A 63 -9.55 15.81 11.67
C ARG A 63 -8.90 15.54 10.30
N PRO A 64 -9.48 14.68 9.45
CA PRO A 64 -9.01 14.51 8.08
C PRO A 64 -9.05 15.82 7.32
N LEU A 65 -7.93 16.18 6.72
CA LEU A 65 -7.73 17.44 6.02
C LEU A 65 -7.66 17.24 4.50
N GLY A 66 -6.97 16.20 4.04
CA GLY A 66 -6.83 15.93 2.61
C GLY A 66 -6.15 14.61 2.31
N PHE A 67 -6.23 14.19 1.04
CA PHE A 67 -5.49 13.06 0.52
C PHE A 67 -4.86 13.43 -0.84
N ASP A 68 -3.58 13.10 -1.01
CA ASP A 68 -2.87 13.24 -2.27
C ASP A 68 -2.46 11.89 -2.83
N TRP A 69 -2.71 11.74 -4.13
CA TRP A 69 -2.14 10.67 -4.95
C TRP A 69 -1.19 11.31 -5.96
N ILE A 70 0.11 11.22 -5.69
CA ILE A 70 1.14 11.92 -6.44
C ILE A 70 2.20 10.97 -6.97
N LYS A 71 2.88 11.37 -8.05
CA LYS A 71 3.98 10.62 -8.65
C LYS A 71 5.14 11.51 -9.07
N GLY A 72 6.34 10.94 -9.13
CA GLY A 72 7.56 11.65 -9.51
C GLY A 72 8.63 10.71 -10.07
N SER A 73 9.63 11.31 -10.73
CA SER A 73 10.80 10.58 -11.26
C SER A 73 11.76 10.13 -10.15
N THR A 74 11.70 10.77 -8.98
CA THR A 74 12.46 10.42 -7.77
C THR A 74 11.51 10.17 -6.61
N LYS A 75 12.00 9.51 -5.57
CA LYS A 75 11.29 9.35 -4.31
C LYS A 75 10.80 10.70 -3.78
N ILE A 76 9.52 10.77 -3.39
CA ILE A 76 8.87 11.99 -2.91
C ILE A 76 8.87 11.97 -1.38
N ALA A 77 9.51 12.95 -0.77
CA ALA A 77 9.68 13.06 0.66
C ALA A 77 9.54 14.53 1.10
N GLU A 78 9.27 14.75 2.39
CA GLU A 78 9.20 16.06 3.02
C GLU A 78 8.24 17.02 2.30
N VAL A 79 7.06 16.53 1.92
CA VAL A 79 6.11 17.27 1.08
C VAL A 79 5.64 18.55 1.75
N LEU A 80 5.54 18.60 3.08
CA LEU A 80 5.13 19.79 3.83
C LEU A 80 6.25 20.84 3.99
N LYS A 81 7.52 20.48 3.72
CA LYS A 81 8.62 21.46 3.60
C LYS A 81 8.58 22.22 2.28
N ASN A 82 7.94 21.66 1.25
CA ASN A 82 7.74 22.34 -0.01
C ASN A 82 6.61 23.38 0.12
N ARG A 83 6.93 24.67 0.10
CA ARG A 83 5.94 25.78 0.16
C ARG A 83 4.93 25.76 -0.99
N LYS A 84 5.21 25.05 -2.09
CA LYS A 84 4.27 24.86 -3.19
C LYS A 84 3.28 23.70 -2.97
N ASN A 85 3.49 22.87 -1.95
CA ASN A 85 2.52 21.85 -1.58
C ASN A 85 1.18 22.53 -1.29
N ARG A 86 0.09 22.02 -1.88
CA ARG A 86 -1.22 22.67 -1.83
C ARG A 86 -1.78 22.84 -0.41
N VAL A 87 -1.54 21.87 0.47
CA VAL A 87 -1.97 21.93 1.87
C VAL A 87 -1.19 23.01 2.59
N ARG A 88 0.14 23.00 2.43
CA ARG A 88 1.01 24.02 3.02
C ARG A 88 0.67 25.42 2.52
N LYS A 89 0.49 25.56 1.21
CA LYS A 89 0.15 26.81 0.54
C LYS A 89 -1.19 27.37 1.02
N ALA A 90 -2.24 26.54 1.08
CA ALA A 90 -3.55 26.98 1.55
C ALA A 90 -3.51 27.49 2.99
N ILE A 91 -2.76 26.82 3.88
CA ILE A 91 -2.58 27.25 5.26
C ILE A 91 -1.74 28.52 5.36
N ASP A 92 -0.63 28.61 4.62
CA ASP A 92 0.23 29.80 4.63
C ASP A 92 -0.50 31.04 4.07
N GLU A 93 -1.42 30.87 3.11
CA GLU A 93 -2.24 31.93 2.53
C GLU A 93 -3.40 32.38 3.44
N GLU A 94 -4.05 31.43 4.14
CA GLU A 94 -5.14 31.75 5.08
C GLU A 94 -4.61 32.37 6.38
N PHE A 95 -3.46 31.91 6.86
CA PHE A 95 -2.85 32.31 8.13
C PHE A 95 -1.46 32.95 7.92
N PRO A 96 -1.36 34.12 7.27
CA PRO A 96 -0.06 34.74 6.97
C PRO A 96 0.68 35.23 8.23
N ASP A 97 -0.07 35.78 9.20
CA ASP A 97 0.45 36.37 10.44
C ASP A 97 -0.12 35.68 11.71
N GLY A 98 -0.84 34.57 11.51
CA GLY A 98 -1.68 33.94 12.54
C GLY A 98 -1.12 32.64 13.11
N ASP A 99 -1.82 32.15 14.13
CA ASP A 99 -1.62 30.82 14.71
C ASP A 99 -2.08 29.75 13.70
N LYS A 100 -1.12 29.03 13.11
CA LYS A 100 -1.38 28.06 12.04
C LYS A 100 -1.88 26.75 12.66
N PRO A 101 -2.88 26.08 12.05
CA PRO A 101 -3.27 24.75 12.48
C PRO A 101 -2.08 23.79 12.39
N PHE A 102 -1.92 22.94 13.40
CA PHE A 102 -0.90 21.91 13.39
C PHE A 102 -1.33 20.78 12.44
N VAL A 103 -0.53 20.53 11.40
CA VAL A 103 -0.81 19.51 10.38
C VAL A 103 -0.01 18.25 10.64
N TRP A 104 -0.67 17.10 10.57
CA TRP A 104 -0.03 15.80 10.57
C TRP A 104 -0.14 15.16 9.18
N ALA A 105 0.98 14.77 8.59
CA ALA A 105 1.01 14.05 7.31
C ALA A 105 1.60 12.64 7.46
N PHE A 106 0.97 11.67 6.81
CA PHE A 106 1.53 10.35 6.58
C PHE A 106 1.75 10.17 5.08
N ASN A 107 3.02 10.14 4.66
CA ASN A 107 3.42 9.95 3.27
C ASN A 107 3.86 8.50 3.07
N LEU A 108 2.99 7.70 2.45
CA LEU A 108 3.29 6.30 2.10
C LEU A 108 3.98 6.26 0.74
N GLN A 109 5.30 6.05 0.77
CA GLN A 109 6.15 6.11 -0.40
C GLN A 109 6.24 4.73 -1.05
N LEU A 110 5.91 4.65 -2.33
CA LEU A 110 6.03 3.44 -3.13
C LEU A 110 7.09 3.66 -4.23
N PRO A 111 8.37 3.31 -3.95
CA PRO A 111 9.42 3.35 -4.95
C PRO A 111 9.16 2.33 -6.07
N GLY A 112 9.37 2.75 -7.31
CA GLY A 112 9.14 1.92 -8.49
C GLY A 112 9.78 2.55 -9.73
N LYS A 113 9.29 2.17 -10.93
CA LYS A 113 9.70 2.84 -12.17
C LYS A 113 9.32 4.33 -12.14
N ASP A 114 8.07 4.59 -11.79
CA ASP A 114 7.61 5.88 -11.31
C ASP A 114 7.46 5.76 -9.80
N ASN A 115 7.87 6.79 -9.05
CA ASN A 115 7.72 6.80 -7.60
C ASN A 115 6.34 7.37 -7.27
N TYR A 116 5.51 6.59 -6.58
CA TYR A 116 4.19 7.05 -6.13
C TYR A 116 4.22 7.41 -4.66
N SER A 117 3.33 8.29 -4.24
CA SER A 117 3.09 8.59 -2.84
C SER A 117 1.61 8.82 -2.59
N ALA A 118 1.09 8.11 -1.59
CA ALA A 118 -0.22 8.36 -1.01
C ALA A 118 -0.03 9.17 0.27
N VAL A 119 -0.41 10.44 0.26
CA VAL A 119 -0.21 11.34 1.40
C VAL A 119 -1.55 11.62 2.05
N ALA A 120 -1.70 11.21 3.31
CA ALA A 120 -2.87 11.52 4.12
C ALA A 120 -2.53 12.70 5.04
N TYR A 121 -3.32 13.77 4.98
CA TYR A 121 -3.17 14.95 5.82
C TYR A 121 -4.29 15.03 6.83
N PHE A 122 -3.94 15.39 8.06
CA PHE A 122 -4.85 15.61 9.16
C PHE A 122 -4.51 16.92 9.87
N ALA A 123 -5.49 17.55 10.51
CA ALA A 123 -5.31 18.75 11.32
C ALA A 123 -5.66 18.46 12.77
N ALA A 124 -4.81 18.92 13.69
CA ALA A 124 -5.18 19.00 15.10
C ALA A 124 -6.19 20.14 15.28
N THR A 125 -7.26 19.90 16.02
CA THR A 125 -8.26 20.93 16.32
C THR A 125 -8.21 21.42 17.75
N GLU A 126 -7.42 20.75 18.56
CA GLU A 126 -7.17 21.05 19.96
C GLU A 126 -5.68 20.79 20.22
N GLN A 127 -5.12 21.47 21.22
CA GLN A 127 -3.77 21.19 21.69
C GLN A 127 -3.73 19.82 22.35
N PHE A 128 -2.67 19.06 22.11
CA PHE A 128 -2.48 17.78 22.78
C PHE A 128 -2.17 18.03 24.27
N PRO A 129 -2.80 17.29 25.20
CA PRO A 129 -2.48 17.44 26.62
C PRO A 129 -1.00 17.12 26.87
N GLU A 130 -0.32 17.97 27.65
CA GLU A 130 1.06 17.76 28.07
C GLU A 130 1.20 16.40 28.76
N GLY A 131 2.23 15.64 28.38
CA GLY A 131 2.48 14.30 28.91
C GLY A 131 1.55 13.21 28.36
N SER A 132 0.60 13.53 27.47
CA SER A 132 -0.17 12.51 26.74
C SER A 132 0.74 11.67 25.84
N LEU A 133 0.29 10.48 25.43
CA LEU A 133 1.06 9.63 24.51
C LEU A 133 1.37 10.31 23.17
N VAL A 134 0.47 11.18 22.69
CA VAL A 134 0.69 11.96 21.47
C VAL A 134 1.78 13.01 21.68
N ASP A 135 1.71 13.75 22.79
CA ASP A 135 2.73 14.73 23.17
C ASP A 135 4.12 14.08 23.33
N GLN A 136 4.19 12.95 24.03
CA GLN A 136 5.41 12.15 24.17
C GLN A 136 5.92 11.64 22.81
N PHE A 137 5.03 11.30 21.87
CA PHE A 137 5.42 10.83 20.55
C PHE A 137 5.99 11.96 19.67
N LEU A 138 5.40 13.15 19.72
CA LEU A 138 5.88 14.32 18.99
C LEU A 138 7.27 14.76 19.50
N ASN A 139 7.47 14.71 20.82
CA ASN A 139 8.71 15.13 21.47
C ASN A 139 9.76 14.00 21.63
N GLY A 140 9.39 12.75 21.34
CA GLY A 140 10.24 11.58 21.50
C GLY A 140 11.34 11.48 20.42
N ASP A 141 12.31 10.60 20.64
CA ASP A 141 13.31 10.27 19.62
C ASP A 141 12.75 9.33 18.54
N ASP A 142 13.52 9.06 17.49
CA ASP A 142 13.06 8.20 16.39
C ASP A 142 12.92 6.73 16.82
N GLY A 143 13.68 6.28 17.83
CA GLY A 143 13.55 4.94 18.40
C GLY A 143 12.18 4.75 19.05
N PHE A 144 11.74 5.71 19.86
CA PHE A 144 10.43 5.76 20.47
C PHE A 144 9.35 5.78 19.38
N LYS A 145 9.42 6.72 18.43
CA LYS A 145 8.44 6.82 17.34
C LYS A 145 8.34 5.52 16.55
N ASN A 146 9.49 4.94 16.18
CA ASN A 146 9.55 3.67 15.44
C ASN A 146 8.95 2.51 16.22
N SER A 147 9.14 2.50 17.54
CA SER A 147 8.61 1.45 18.40
C SER A 147 7.09 1.52 18.62
N ARG A 148 6.46 2.67 18.34
CA ARG A 148 5.07 2.97 18.68
C ARG A 148 4.16 3.23 17.48
N LEU A 149 4.67 3.74 16.36
CA LEU A 149 3.83 4.09 15.23
C LEU A 149 3.18 2.85 14.61
N LYS A 150 1.85 2.83 14.60
CA LYS A 150 1.04 1.67 14.23
C LYS A 150 0.09 2.04 13.09
N LEU A 151 -0.11 1.08 12.19
CA LEU A 151 -1.04 1.15 11.07
C LEU A 151 -2.00 -0.03 11.13
N ILE A 152 -3.28 0.24 10.88
CA ILE A 152 -4.29 -0.77 10.58
C ILE A 152 -4.73 -0.57 9.13
N ALA A 153 -4.67 -1.60 8.31
CA ALA A 153 -5.11 -1.58 6.93
C ALA A 153 -6.19 -2.64 6.69
N ASN A 154 -7.36 -2.24 6.18
CA ASN A 154 -8.44 -3.15 5.79
C ASN A 154 -8.60 -3.13 4.25
N ILE A 155 -8.69 -4.31 3.63
CA ILE A 155 -9.04 -4.43 2.21
C ILE A 155 -10.57 -4.57 2.06
N VAL A 156 -11.25 -3.43 2.03
CA VAL A 156 -12.71 -3.34 1.94
C VAL A 156 -13.24 -3.99 0.66
N LYS A 157 -12.59 -3.70 -0.47
CA LYS A 157 -12.90 -4.28 -1.79
C LYS A 157 -11.60 -4.62 -2.49
N GLY A 158 -11.55 -5.79 -3.12
CA GLY A 158 -10.41 -6.15 -3.93
C GLY A 158 -10.40 -7.61 -4.36
N PRO A 159 -9.56 -7.98 -5.35
CA PRO A 159 -9.36 -9.35 -5.75
C PRO A 159 -8.91 -10.22 -4.58
N TRP A 160 -9.35 -11.49 -4.57
CA TRP A 160 -9.05 -12.44 -3.51
C TRP A 160 -7.53 -12.61 -3.27
N ILE A 161 -6.72 -12.50 -4.32
CA ILE A 161 -5.26 -12.61 -4.25
C ILE A 161 -4.65 -11.47 -3.42
N VAL A 162 -5.17 -10.24 -3.55
CA VAL A 162 -4.72 -9.10 -2.75
C VAL A 162 -5.16 -9.28 -1.30
N ARG A 163 -6.42 -9.66 -1.07
CA ARG A 163 -6.93 -9.95 0.29
C ARG A 163 -6.13 -11.05 0.98
N LYS A 164 -5.69 -12.07 0.23
CA LYS A 164 -4.86 -13.15 0.77
C LYS A 164 -3.45 -12.68 1.13
N ALA A 165 -2.85 -11.82 0.30
CA ALA A 165 -1.50 -11.29 0.51
C ALA A 165 -1.43 -10.25 1.63
N VAL A 166 -2.41 -9.34 1.72
CA VAL A 166 -2.45 -8.31 2.77
C VAL A 166 -2.98 -8.90 4.08
N GLY A 167 -3.94 -9.81 3.98
CA GLY A 167 -4.86 -10.14 5.06
C GLY A 167 -6.14 -9.29 4.96
N GLU A 168 -7.22 -9.76 5.57
CA GLU A 168 -8.48 -9.00 5.62
C GLU A 168 -8.32 -7.71 6.44
N GLN A 169 -7.59 -7.81 7.55
CA GLN A 169 -7.10 -6.70 8.35
C GLN A 169 -5.62 -6.94 8.66
N ALA A 170 -4.76 -6.04 8.18
CA ALA A 170 -3.35 -5.99 8.54
C ALA A 170 -3.14 -5.01 9.67
N VAL A 171 -2.38 -5.42 10.69
CA VAL A 171 -1.95 -4.54 11.78
C VAL A 171 -0.44 -4.63 11.88
N CYS A 172 0.24 -3.49 11.83
CA CYS A 172 1.70 -3.44 11.84
C CYS A 172 2.19 -2.26 12.69
N ILE A 173 3.26 -2.46 13.45
CA ILE A 173 4.07 -1.36 14.00
C ILE A 173 5.01 -0.91 12.88
N ILE A 174 4.52 0.01 12.04
CA ILE A 174 5.16 0.34 10.77
C ILE A 174 6.56 0.89 10.96
N GLY A 175 6.82 1.61 12.07
CA GLY A 175 8.15 2.12 12.36
C GLY A 175 9.21 1.06 12.68
N ARG A 176 8.80 -0.18 12.99
CA ARG A 176 9.71 -1.32 13.13
C ARG A 176 9.89 -2.10 11.83
N ALA A 177 8.89 -2.05 10.96
CA ALA A 177 8.87 -2.81 9.71
C ALA A 177 9.48 -2.04 8.54
N LEU A 178 9.37 -0.71 8.55
CA LEU A 178 9.74 0.17 7.45
C LEU A 178 10.62 1.30 7.96
N ALA A 179 11.53 1.77 7.11
CA ALA A 179 12.28 2.98 7.37
C ALA A 179 11.32 4.17 7.35
N CYS A 180 11.24 4.88 8.49
CA CYS A 180 10.43 6.07 8.64
C CYS A 180 11.34 7.28 8.85
N LYS A 181 11.11 8.36 8.11
CA LYS A 181 11.72 9.67 8.36
C LYS A 181 10.68 10.60 8.95
N TYR A 182 11.00 11.19 10.09
CA TYR A 182 10.12 12.11 10.80
C TYR A 182 10.59 13.55 10.56
N CYS A 183 9.71 14.39 10.03
CA CYS A 183 9.96 15.81 9.84
C CYS A 183 9.06 16.60 10.79
N VAL A 184 9.70 17.24 11.76
CA VAL A 184 9.03 18.02 12.79
C VAL A 184 9.38 19.48 12.59
N GLU A 185 8.37 20.32 12.45
CA GLU A 185 8.47 21.78 12.42
C GLU A 185 7.41 22.37 13.35
N GLU A 186 7.43 23.69 13.55
CA GLU A 186 6.52 24.39 14.47
C GLU A 186 5.04 24.09 14.22
N ASN A 187 4.63 24.01 12.96
CA ASN A 187 3.22 23.87 12.57
C ASN A 187 2.89 22.58 11.83
N PHE A 188 3.83 21.64 11.73
CA PHE A 188 3.54 20.34 11.14
C PHE A 188 4.47 19.22 11.58
N PHE A 189 3.93 18.01 11.47
CA PHE A 189 4.64 16.75 11.64
C PHE A 189 4.36 15.85 10.45
N GLU A 190 5.40 15.42 9.75
CA GLU A 190 5.29 14.52 8.60
C GLU A 190 6.06 13.22 8.86
N VAL A 191 5.43 12.09 8.53
CA VAL A 191 6.07 10.78 8.51
C VAL A 191 6.18 10.29 7.07
N ASP A 192 7.41 10.24 6.58
CA ASP A 192 7.76 9.57 5.33
C ASP A 192 7.98 8.08 5.60
N VAL A 193 7.10 7.22 5.09
CA VAL A 193 7.15 5.77 5.27
C VAL A 193 7.63 5.11 3.98
N ASP A 194 8.86 4.61 3.99
CA ASP A 194 9.48 3.98 2.82
C ASP A 194 9.08 2.50 2.70
N ILE A 195 8.09 2.21 1.86
CA ILE A 195 7.66 0.82 1.62
C ILE A 195 8.77 0.00 0.93
N GLY A 196 9.65 0.66 0.18
CA GLY A 196 10.77 0.03 -0.51
C GLY A 196 11.88 -0.45 0.42
N SER A 197 11.87 -0.06 1.70
CA SER A 197 12.89 -0.49 2.67
C SER A 197 12.71 -1.93 3.16
N SER A 198 11.57 -2.56 2.87
CA SER A 198 11.27 -3.96 3.19
C SER A 198 10.96 -4.72 1.91
N MET A 199 11.68 -5.82 1.65
CA MET A 199 11.42 -6.65 0.48
C MET A 199 10.01 -7.23 0.51
N VAL A 200 9.54 -7.63 1.69
CA VAL A 200 8.22 -8.23 1.89
C VAL A 200 7.13 -7.20 1.72
N ALA A 201 7.24 -6.05 2.39
CA ALA A 201 6.26 -4.97 2.26
C ALA A 201 6.19 -4.47 0.81
N SER A 202 7.35 -4.28 0.18
CA SER A 202 7.44 -3.90 -1.23
C SER A 202 6.74 -4.91 -2.13
N ALA A 203 6.95 -6.22 -1.97
CA ALA A 203 6.29 -7.24 -2.76
C ALA A 203 4.76 -7.23 -2.59
N ILE A 204 4.27 -7.11 -1.35
CA ILE A 204 2.83 -7.08 -1.06
C ILE A 204 2.18 -5.83 -1.64
N VAL A 205 2.79 -4.65 -1.44
CA VAL A 205 2.23 -3.39 -1.91
C VAL A 205 2.31 -3.29 -3.42
N HIS A 206 3.36 -3.79 -4.08
CA HIS A 206 3.41 -3.84 -5.55
C HIS A 206 2.36 -4.79 -6.14
N LEU A 207 2.08 -5.92 -5.49
CA LEU A 207 0.96 -6.78 -5.86
C LEU A 207 -0.36 -6.02 -5.75
N ALA A 208 -0.62 -5.33 -4.63
CA ALA A 208 -1.83 -4.54 -4.44
C ALA A 208 -1.91 -3.39 -5.47
N PHE A 209 -0.79 -2.72 -5.75
CA PHE A 209 -0.68 -1.64 -6.72
C PHE A 209 -1.10 -2.09 -8.12
N GLY A 210 -0.79 -3.33 -8.51
CA GLY A 210 -1.25 -3.92 -9.78
C GLY A 210 -2.79 -4.00 -9.91
N TYR A 211 -3.53 -3.89 -8.80
CA TYR A 211 -4.98 -3.90 -8.75
C TYR A 211 -5.57 -2.59 -8.20
N ILE A 212 -4.78 -1.54 -8.00
CA ILE A 212 -5.20 -0.32 -7.27
C ILE A 212 -6.46 0.35 -7.84
N SER A 213 -6.72 0.23 -9.15
CA SER A 213 -7.93 0.73 -9.82
C SER A 213 -9.22 -0.05 -9.51
N MET A 214 -9.12 -1.14 -8.75
CA MET A 214 -10.26 -1.94 -8.27
C MET A 214 -10.17 -2.29 -6.79
N LEU A 215 -9.27 -1.62 -6.06
CA LEU A 215 -9.12 -1.76 -4.61
C LEU A 215 -9.84 -0.63 -3.88
N THR A 216 -10.51 -0.98 -2.79
CA THR A 216 -10.91 -0.04 -1.75
C THR A 216 -10.16 -0.42 -0.48
N VAL A 217 -9.38 0.52 0.05
CA VAL A 217 -8.51 0.32 1.20
C VAL A 217 -8.81 1.35 2.26
N ASP A 218 -8.99 0.89 3.49
CA ASP A 218 -9.04 1.74 4.68
C ASP A 218 -7.70 1.67 5.41
N LEU A 219 -7.11 2.82 5.72
CA LEU A 219 -5.89 2.94 6.50
C LEU A 219 -6.15 3.81 7.72
N ALA A 220 -5.83 3.29 8.91
CA ALA A 220 -5.89 4.05 10.16
C ALA A 220 -4.52 4.07 10.85
N PHE A 221 -4.14 5.27 11.29
CA PHE A 221 -2.88 5.52 11.99
C PHE A 221 -3.15 5.70 13.48
N LEU A 222 -2.29 5.13 14.31
CA LEU A 222 -2.39 5.25 15.76
C LEU A 222 -1.01 5.07 16.41
N ILE A 223 -0.92 5.43 17.69
CA ILE A 223 0.26 5.21 18.53
C ILE A 223 -0.04 4.02 19.42
N GLU A 224 0.81 3.00 19.42
CA GLU A 224 0.63 1.80 20.21
C GLU A 224 0.78 2.07 21.71
N GLY A 225 -0.28 1.81 22.46
CA GLY A 225 -0.24 1.78 23.93
C GLY A 225 0.42 0.50 24.44
N GLN A 226 1.43 0.64 25.29
CA GLN A 226 2.23 -0.44 25.87
C GLN A 226 2.16 -0.48 27.41
N SER A 227 1.56 0.53 28.06
CA SER A 227 1.29 0.56 29.50
C SER A 227 -0.21 0.77 29.79
N GLU A 228 -0.66 0.46 31.01
CA GLU A 228 -2.08 0.62 31.39
C GLU A 228 -2.55 2.07 31.29
N SER A 229 -1.69 3.05 31.61
CA SER A 229 -2.00 4.48 31.50
C SER A 229 -2.12 4.99 30.06
N GLU A 230 -1.68 4.20 29.09
CA GLU A 230 -1.76 4.53 27.66
C GLU A 230 -2.99 3.90 26.98
N LEU A 231 -3.85 3.20 27.74
CA LEU A 231 -5.03 2.53 27.23
C LEU A 231 -6.33 3.23 27.67
N PRO A 232 -7.40 3.17 26.85
CA PRO A 232 -7.47 2.52 25.54
C PRO A 232 -6.66 3.25 24.47
N GLU A 233 -6.20 2.50 23.47
CA GLU A 233 -5.59 3.09 22.27
C GLU A 233 -6.61 4.00 21.56
N ARG A 234 -6.15 5.14 21.02
CA ARG A 234 -6.96 6.05 20.20
C ARG A 234 -6.40 6.18 18.80
N LEU A 235 -7.28 6.30 17.81
CA LEU A 235 -6.90 6.54 16.42
C LEU A 235 -6.44 7.99 16.25
N LEU A 236 -5.29 8.19 15.61
CA LEU A 236 -4.86 9.53 15.17
C LEU A 236 -5.80 10.03 14.07
N GLY A 237 -6.03 9.18 13.07
CA GLY A 237 -6.93 9.46 11.96
C GLY A 237 -6.96 8.29 10.99
N ALA A 238 -7.93 8.30 10.08
CA ALA A 238 -8.03 7.30 9.04
C ALA A 238 -8.42 7.91 7.70
N ILE A 239 -8.04 7.22 6.63
CA ILE A 239 -8.47 7.51 5.27
C ILE A 239 -8.98 6.23 4.60
N ARG A 240 -9.91 6.40 3.67
CA ARG A 240 -10.31 5.42 2.66
C ARG A 240 -9.85 5.97 1.32
N PHE A 241 -9.31 5.14 0.46
CA PHE A 241 -9.23 5.45 -0.98
C PHE A 241 -9.78 4.27 -1.78
N SER A 242 -10.37 4.57 -2.94
CA SER A 242 -10.95 3.54 -3.80
C SER A 242 -10.61 3.78 -5.26
N ASP A 243 -10.38 2.67 -5.96
CA ASP A 243 -10.28 2.60 -7.42
C ASP A 243 -9.30 3.65 -7.99
N LEU A 244 -8.17 3.89 -7.31
CA LEU A 244 -7.23 4.92 -7.73
C LEU A 244 -6.62 4.54 -9.09
N ASN A 245 -6.74 5.44 -10.07
CA ASN A 245 -6.07 5.26 -11.36
C ASN A 245 -4.64 5.81 -11.28
N PRO A 246 -3.57 5.00 -11.49
CA PRO A 246 -2.19 5.49 -11.51
C PRO A 246 -1.93 6.61 -12.53
N ALA A 247 -2.70 6.65 -13.63
CA ALA A 247 -2.60 7.71 -14.62
C ALA A 247 -3.07 9.07 -14.09
N CYS A 248 -3.98 9.08 -13.11
CA CYS A 248 -4.54 10.29 -12.48
C CYS A 248 -3.68 10.81 -11.31
N ALA A 249 -2.58 10.12 -10.95
CA ALA A 249 -1.63 10.63 -9.97
C ALA A 249 -1.06 11.97 -10.44
N SER A 250 -1.15 12.99 -9.59
CA SER A 250 -0.61 14.32 -9.90
C SER A 250 0.91 14.28 -9.94
N LEU A 251 1.50 15.01 -10.89
CA LEU A 251 2.94 15.12 -10.96
C LEU A 251 3.43 15.96 -9.77
N TYR A 252 4.34 15.41 -8.98
CA TYR A 252 4.98 16.14 -7.90
C TYR A 252 6.07 17.04 -8.48
N GLU A 253 5.97 18.34 -8.21
CA GLU A 253 7.03 19.30 -8.50
C GLU A 253 7.96 19.43 -7.30
N PRO A 254 9.20 18.91 -7.37
CA PRO A 254 10.14 19.07 -6.28
C PRO A 254 10.51 20.55 -6.10
N SER A 255 10.78 20.93 -4.84
CA SER A 255 11.36 22.24 -4.58
C SER A 255 12.76 22.32 -5.22
N PRO A 256 13.09 23.39 -5.96
CA PRO A 256 14.43 23.59 -6.51
C PRO A 256 15.50 23.79 -5.42
N TYR A 257 15.09 23.98 -4.16
CA TYR A 257 15.97 24.12 -2.99
C TYR A 257 16.01 22.85 -2.11
N GLY A 258 15.62 21.68 -2.63
CA GLY A 258 15.70 20.40 -1.92
C GLY A 258 17.14 19.87 -1.76
N SER A 259 17.47 19.47 -0.53
CA SER A 259 18.76 19.00 -0.02
C SER A 259 19.54 18.08 -0.96
N THR A 260 20.80 18.46 -1.23
CA THR A 260 21.83 17.65 -1.89
C THR A 260 22.32 16.54 -0.97
N ASP A 261 21.48 15.56 -0.65
CA ASP A 261 21.91 14.33 0.02
C ASP A 261 21.12 13.14 -0.56
N ASN A 262 21.45 12.79 -1.81
CA ASN A 262 21.34 11.42 -2.35
C ASN A 262 21.88 11.35 -3.79
N LEU A 263 23.10 11.86 -4.00
CA LEU A 263 23.90 11.48 -5.16
C LEU A 263 24.95 10.47 -4.68
N GLN A 264 24.58 9.18 -4.66
CA GLN A 264 25.42 8.05 -5.13
C GLN A 264 24.83 6.70 -4.69
N SER A 265 24.07 6.08 -5.58
CA SER A 265 24.21 4.65 -5.87
C SER A 265 23.68 4.33 -7.28
N SER A 266 24.15 5.08 -8.27
CA SER A 266 24.09 4.60 -9.65
C SER A 266 25.16 3.53 -9.84
N LEU A 267 24.76 2.26 -9.85
CA LEU A 267 25.51 1.19 -10.51
C LEU A 267 24.66 0.56 -11.63
N PRO A 268 25.30 0.03 -12.67
CA PRO A 268 24.82 0.19 -14.04
C PRO A 268 23.71 -0.79 -14.43
N THR A 269 22.87 -0.32 -15.35
CA THR A 269 21.71 -0.95 -16.00
C THR A 269 22.03 -2.22 -16.83
N ARG A 270 22.98 -3.05 -16.43
CA ARG A 270 23.46 -4.23 -17.19
C ARG A 270 23.18 -5.61 -16.60
N LEU A 271 22.38 -5.71 -15.52
CA LEU A 271 22.05 -7.00 -14.89
C LEU A 271 20.62 -7.52 -15.12
N TRP A 272 19.80 -6.86 -15.95
CA TRP A 272 18.42 -7.32 -16.25
C TRP A 272 18.20 -7.87 -17.66
N LYS A 273 19.25 -8.42 -18.30
CA LYS A 273 19.12 -9.18 -19.57
C LYS A 273 19.43 -10.69 -19.45
N SER A 274 19.44 -11.29 -18.25
CA SER A 274 19.84 -12.70 -18.08
C SER A 274 18.87 -13.63 -17.35
N ILE A 275 17.58 -13.27 -17.16
CA ILE A 275 16.58 -14.21 -16.60
C ILE A 275 15.33 -14.24 -17.49
N GLY A 276 15.55 -14.45 -18.80
CA GLY A 276 14.48 -14.49 -19.80
C GLY A 276 14.76 -15.38 -21.02
N GLN A 277 15.74 -16.28 -20.94
CA GLN A 277 16.07 -17.25 -21.99
C GLN A 277 16.48 -18.61 -21.39
N GLY A 278 15.65 -19.14 -20.49
CA GLY A 278 15.96 -20.35 -19.72
C GLY A 278 14.87 -21.41 -19.67
N PHE A 279 13.89 -21.39 -20.59
CA PHE A 279 12.88 -22.45 -20.70
C PHE A 279 12.46 -22.67 -22.15
N SER A 280 13.40 -23.11 -23.00
CA SER A 280 13.12 -23.68 -24.32
C SER A 280 14.32 -24.50 -24.76
N GLN A 281 14.56 -25.65 -24.12
CA GLN A 281 15.34 -26.79 -24.65
C GLN A 281 15.54 -27.86 -23.55
N LEU A 282 14.51 -28.69 -23.32
CA LEU A 282 14.69 -30.04 -22.78
C LEU A 282 13.72 -30.98 -23.49
N LEU A 283 13.96 -31.20 -24.78
CA LEU A 283 13.62 -32.42 -25.50
C LEU A 283 14.70 -32.61 -26.58
N HIS A 284 15.77 -33.34 -26.25
CA HIS A 284 16.60 -34.00 -27.25
C HIS A 284 16.17 -35.46 -27.34
N PRO A 285 16.22 -36.06 -28.54
CA PRO A 285 17.15 -37.17 -28.67
C PRO A 285 18.04 -37.11 -29.93
N VAL A 286 19.34 -37.28 -29.65
CA VAL A 286 20.41 -38.03 -30.35
C VAL A 286 20.78 -37.69 -31.82
N PRO A 287 22.09 -37.48 -32.11
CA PRO A 287 22.59 -37.11 -33.44
C PRO A 287 23.09 -38.33 -34.27
N GLY A 288 22.91 -38.27 -35.58
CA GLY A 288 23.65 -39.13 -36.51
C GLY A 288 23.15 -39.07 -37.96
N ALA A 289 24.11 -38.91 -38.88
CA ALA A 289 24.08 -39.11 -40.32
C ALA A 289 23.69 -37.92 -41.24
N GLN A 290 24.69 -37.55 -42.04
CA GLN A 290 24.66 -36.70 -43.23
C GLN A 290 23.72 -37.24 -44.31
N GLU A 291 23.13 -36.37 -45.13
CA GLU A 291 23.44 -36.24 -46.57
C GLU A 291 22.40 -35.34 -47.30
N ASN A 292 22.94 -34.32 -47.97
CA ASN A 292 22.67 -33.89 -49.35
C ASN A 292 21.26 -33.65 -49.94
N ILE A 293 21.15 -32.43 -50.52
CA ILE A 293 20.75 -32.15 -51.92
C ILE A 293 19.25 -31.91 -52.25
N SER A 294 18.98 -30.62 -52.54
CA SER A 294 18.26 -30.04 -53.70
C SER A 294 16.75 -30.22 -53.94
N THR A 295 16.06 -29.06 -53.91
CA THR A 295 15.20 -28.44 -54.96
C THR A 295 13.86 -29.08 -55.38
N VAL A 296 12.92 -28.17 -55.68
CA VAL A 296 11.65 -28.28 -56.43
C VAL A 296 10.48 -28.80 -55.58
N GLY A 297 9.27 -28.25 -55.59
CA GLY A 297 8.63 -27.20 -56.37
C GLY A 297 7.15 -27.15 -55.95
N ALA A 298 6.46 -26.13 -56.44
CA ALA A 298 5.14 -25.65 -56.07
C ALA A 298 3.94 -26.62 -56.16
N VAL A 299 2.81 -26.09 -55.64
CA VAL A 299 1.40 -26.16 -56.13
C VAL A 299 0.43 -26.75 -55.09
N HIS A 300 -0.39 -25.85 -54.50
CA HIS A 300 -1.87 -25.81 -54.54
C HIS A 300 -2.63 -27.18 -54.63
N ASP A 301 -3.69 -27.50 -53.87
CA ASP A 301 -4.98 -26.78 -53.78
C ASP A 301 -5.94 -27.40 -52.73
N ASN A 302 -7.08 -26.70 -52.58
CA ASN A 302 -8.18 -26.76 -51.60
C ASN A 302 -9.19 -27.94 -51.67
N GLU A 303 -10.16 -27.86 -50.73
CA GLU A 303 -11.53 -28.48 -50.64
C GLU A 303 -11.63 -29.81 -49.87
N THR A 304 -12.20 -29.90 -48.66
CA THR A 304 -13.56 -29.58 -48.12
C THR A 304 -14.69 -30.52 -48.57
N SER A 305 -15.23 -31.30 -47.62
CA SER A 305 -16.64 -31.71 -47.42
C SER A 305 -16.66 -32.95 -46.48
N GLU A 306 -17.11 -32.81 -45.23
CA GLU A 306 -18.48 -33.06 -44.73
C GLU A 306 -19.11 -34.39 -45.16
N PHE A 307 -19.47 -35.28 -44.21
CA PHE A 307 -20.87 -35.59 -43.82
C PHE A 307 -20.97 -36.82 -42.86
N LYS A 308 -21.68 -36.62 -41.73
CA LYS A 308 -22.73 -37.47 -41.09
C LYS A 308 -22.47 -38.94 -40.68
N GLU A 309 -23.17 -39.59 -39.74
CA GLU A 309 -24.15 -39.33 -38.65
C GLU A 309 -24.61 -40.74 -38.14
N GLY A 310 -25.12 -40.86 -36.91
CA GLY A 310 -25.87 -42.04 -36.38
C GLY A 310 -25.26 -42.68 -35.12
N SER A 311 -25.78 -42.43 -33.89
CA SER A 311 -26.93 -43.05 -33.18
C SER A 311 -26.69 -44.56 -32.89
N GLU A 312 -26.95 -45.18 -31.73
CA GLU A 312 -28.01 -45.01 -30.72
C GLU A 312 -27.68 -45.87 -29.46
N ASP A 313 -28.17 -45.45 -28.29
CA ASP A 313 -28.65 -46.18 -27.09
C ASP A 313 -28.13 -47.55 -26.62
N THR A 314 -27.78 -47.68 -25.31
CA THR A 314 -28.57 -48.41 -24.28
C THR A 314 -27.97 -48.43 -22.85
N LYS A 315 -28.86 -48.48 -21.85
CA LYS A 315 -28.66 -48.51 -20.39
C LYS A 315 -28.20 -49.88 -19.84
N LYS A 316 -27.33 -49.94 -18.81
CA LYS A 316 -27.63 -50.36 -17.39
C LYS A 316 -26.38 -50.71 -16.53
N CYS A 317 -26.47 -50.21 -15.29
CA CYS A 317 -25.84 -50.52 -13.98
C CYS A 317 -25.12 -51.89 -13.74
N MET A 318 -23.95 -51.88 -13.07
CA MET A 318 -23.67 -52.52 -11.74
C MET A 318 -22.20 -52.32 -11.27
N GLN A 319 -21.99 -52.55 -9.97
CA GLN A 319 -20.96 -52.06 -9.03
C GLN A 319 -19.54 -52.70 -9.04
N ASN A 320 -18.57 -51.93 -8.49
CA ASN A 320 -17.36 -52.24 -7.66
C ASN A 320 -16.29 -53.22 -8.22
N HIS A 321 -14.95 -53.05 -8.16
CA HIS A 321 -13.97 -52.28 -7.36
C HIS A 321 -12.58 -52.29 -8.11
N PRO A 322 -11.45 -51.74 -7.62
CA PRO A 322 -10.58 -50.81 -8.36
C PRO A 322 -9.21 -51.36 -8.83
N MET A 323 -8.54 -50.63 -9.74
CA MET A 323 -7.07 -50.53 -9.85
C MET A 323 -6.66 -49.26 -10.63
N PRO A 324 -5.43 -48.76 -10.43
CA PRO A 324 -5.08 -47.34 -10.36
C PRO A 324 -4.72 -46.76 -11.73
N GLU A 325 -4.77 -45.44 -11.89
CA GLU A 325 -3.59 -44.65 -12.30
C GLU A 325 -3.87 -43.16 -12.64
N ILE A 326 -2.82 -42.39 -12.33
CA ILE A 326 -2.36 -41.14 -12.92
C ILE A 326 -3.13 -39.85 -12.58
N SER A 327 -2.54 -39.17 -11.59
CA SER A 327 -2.64 -37.76 -11.29
C SER A 327 -2.66 -36.87 -12.54
N LYS A 328 -3.75 -36.13 -12.75
CA LYS A 328 -3.65 -34.84 -13.43
C LYS A 328 -3.16 -33.82 -12.40
N SER A 329 -1.84 -33.76 -12.23
CA SER A 329 -1.20 -32.61 -11.62
C SER A 329 -1.41 -31.42 -12.55
N VAL A 330 -2.50 -30.69 -12.34
CA VAL A 330 -2.53 -29.29 -12.77
C VAL A 330 -1.44 -28.61 -11.96
N LEU A 331 -0.33 -28.29 -12.63
CA LEU A 331 0.69 -27.39 -12.09
C LEU A 331 0.02 -26.03 -11.87
N THR A 332 -0.60 -25.86 -10.71
CA THR A 332 -0.78 -24.54 -10.13
C THR A 332 0.63 -23.96 -9.97
N PRO A 333 0.94 -22.76 -10.49
CA PRO A 333 2.18 -22.11 -10.11
C PRO A 333 2.13 -21.92 -8.59
N SER A 334 2.92 -22.72 -7.89
CA SER A 334 3.18 -22.55 -6.47
C SER A 334 3.97 -21.26 -6.34
N PHE A 335 3.26 -20.14 -6.14
CA PHE A 335 3.86 -18.91 -5.67
C PHE A 335 4.48 -19.23 -4.30
N PRO A 336 5.80 -19.12 -4.13
CA PRO A 336 6.40 -19.32 -2.82
C PRO A 336 5.86 -18.23 -1.89
N PHE A 337 5.12 -18.67 -0.88
CA PHE A 337 4.76 -17.96 0.35
C PHE A 337 4.49 -16.45 0.23
N LEU A 338 3.26 -16.07 -0.14
CA LEU A 338 2.77 -14.73 0.21
C LEU A 338 2.56 -14.69 1.73
N ILE A 339 3.53 -14.11 2.43
CA ILE A 339 3.47 -13.91 3.87
C ILE A 339 2.55 -12.71 4.13
N PRO A 340 1.53 -12.82 5.00
CA PRO A 340 0.60 -11.73 5.20
C PRO A 340 1.28 -10.49 5.78
N MET A 341 0.74 -9.29 5.50
CA MET A 341 1.33 -8.01 5.92
C MET A 341 1.54 -7.92 7.45
N ASN A 342 0.75 -8.62 8.26
CA ASN A 342 0.91 -8.70 9.71
C ASN A 342 2.17 -9.48 10.18
N GLN A 343 2.86 -10.17 9.26
CA GLN A 343 4.07 -10.95 9.53
C GLN A 343 5.34 -10.31 8.94
N ILE A 344 5.27 -9.11 8.34
CA ILE A 344 6.45 -8.42 7.75
C ILE A 344 7.63 -8.38 8.72
N ILE A 345 7.39 -8.03 9.99
CA ILE A 345 8.42 -7.94 11.04
C ILE A 345 9.15 -9.28 11.25
N LEU A 346 8.44 -10.41 11.19
CA LEU A 346 9.01 -11.74 11.43
C LEU A 346 9.89 -12.20 10.25
N VAL A 347 9.54 -11.81 9.03
CA VAL A 347 10.24 -12.27 7.82
C VAL A 347 11.50 -11.44 7.58
N ASP A 348 11.41 -10.12 7.71
CA ASP A 348 12.59 -9.27 7.53
C ASP A 348 13.63 -9.52 8.63
N SER A 349 13.21 -9.88 9.85
CA SER A 349 14.13 -10.31 10.91
C SER A 349 14.89 -11.60 10.57
N VAL A 350 14.26 -12.53 9.84
CA VAL A 350 14.88 -13.79 9.40
C VAL A 350 15.85 -13.54 8.23
N TYR A 351 15.46 -12.71 7.26
CA TYR A 351 16.35 -12.35 6.15
C TYR A 351 17.58 -11.53 6.59
N VAL A 352 17.45 -10.70 7.64
CA VAL A 352 18.60 -9.99 8.23
C VAL A 352 19.53 -10.95 8.99
N ALA A 353 19.00 -12.01 9.61
CA ALA A 353 19.79 -13.03 10.29
C ALA A 353 20.52 -13.98 9.30
N ASP A 354 19.88 -14.32 8.18
CA ASP A 354 20.45 -15.21 7.15
C ASP A 354 21.40 -14.51 6.16
N GLY A 355 21.53 -13.18 6.25
CA GLY A 355 22.42 -12.35 5.43
C GLY A 355 23.83 -12.14 5.99
N VAL A 356 24.19 -12.80 7.10
CA VAL A 356 25.55 -12.83 7.65
C VAL A 356 26.08 -14.27 7.55
N ALA A 357 26.67 -14.60 6.40
CA ALA A 357 27.59 -15.72 6.24
C ALA A 357 28.59 -15.43 5.11
#